data_AF-A0A7S2TUE5-F1
#
_entry.id   AF-A0A7S2TUE5-F1
#
_cell.length_a   1.000
_cell.length_b   1.000
_cell.length_c   1.000
_cell.angle_alpha   90.00
_cell.angle_beta   90.00
_cell.angle_gamma   90.00
#
_symmetry.space_group_name_H-M   'P 1'
#
loop_
_entity.id
_entity.type
_entity.pdbx_description
1 polymer ?
#
loop_
_entity_poly.entity_id
_entity_poly.type
_entity_poly.pdbx_seq_one_letter_code
_entity_poly.pdbx_strand_id
1 'polypeptide(L)'
;HGPFRLQRNDAGKVVPTTYNYSWNQIANVVYLEMPTGVGFSSSRDPSAYVNITDEQSAIESHTFLQRFFEVFSDFKSNPFYVTGESYGGHYVPNLSEKLLDDDLGLDVKGFL
;
A
#
# COMPACT_ATOMS: atom_id res chain seq x y z
N HIS A 1 -0.35 -7.89 -9.16
CA HIS A 1 0.77 -7.28 -9.93
C HIS A 1 2.17 -7.54 -9.33
N GLY A 2 2.31 -8.40 -8.30
CA GLY A 2 3.60 -8.66 -7.65
C GLY A 2 4.58 -9.57 -8.40
N PRO A 3 5.84 -9.62 -7.92
CA PRO A 3 6.94 -10.37 -8.54
C PRO A 3 6.80 -11.88 -8.49
N PHE A 4 5.90 -12.42 -7.66
CA PHE A 4 5.73 -13.86 -7.47
C PHE A 4 4.28 -14.30 -7.64
N ARG A 5 4.11 -15.56 -8.04
CA ARG A 5 2.84 -16.30 -8.02
C ARG A 5 3.04 -17.62 -7.29
N LEU A 6 1.99 -18.09 -6.62
CA LEU A 6 1.98 -19.41 -5.99
C LEU A 6 1.63 -20.48 -7.03
N GLN A 7 2.48 -21.50 -7.17
CA GLN A 7 2.26 -22.64 -8.07
C GLN A 7 2.57 -23.95 -7.35
N ARG A 8 1.97 -25.06 -7.80
CA ARG A 8 2.35 -26.40 -7.33
C ARG A 8 3.54 -26.91 -8.14
N ASN A 9 4.57 -27.38 -7.46
CA ASN A 9 5.66 -28.10 -8.10
C ASN A 9 5.28 -29.57 -8.37
N ASP A 10 6.18 -30.32 -9.01
CA ASP A 10 5.97 -31.74 -9.36
C ASP A 10 5.71 -32.64 -8.13
N ALA A 11 6.16 -32.21 -6.95
CA ALA A 11 5.89 -32.89 -5.67
C ALA A 11 4.54 -32.47 -5.02
N GLY A 12 3.73 -31.67 -5.72
CA GLY A 12 2.44 -31.17 -5.25
C GLY A 12 2.52 -30.04 -4.21
N LYS A 13 3.72 -29.55 -3.85
CA LYS A 13 3.91 -28.48 -2.86
C LYS A 13 3.67 -27.12 -3.50
N VAL A 14 2.94 -26.25 -2.80
CA VAL A 14 2.78 -24.84 -3.20
C VAL A 14 4.08 -24.08 -2.93
N VAL A 15 4.65 -23.47 -3.96
CA VAL A 15 5.90 -22.72 -3.92
C VAL A 15 5.74 -21.38 -4.66
N PRO A 16 6.46 -20.32 -4.25
CA PRO A 16 6.51 -19.08 -5.01
C PRO A 16 7.37 -19.26 -6.26
N THR A 17 6.88 -18.75 -7.40
CA THR A 17 7.57 -18.71 -8.69
C THR A 17 7.59 -17.27 -9.20
N THR A 18 8.68 -16.86 -9.84
CA THR A 18 8.81 -15.51 -10.42
C THR A 18 7.76 -15.25 -11.51
N TYR A 19 7.29 -14.01 -11.60
CA TYR A 19 6.31 -13.57 -12.58
C TYR A 19 6.88 -12.46 -13.45
N ASN A 20 6.94 -12.71 -14.77
CA ASN A 20 7.63 -11.84 -15.72
C ASN A 20 6.84 -10.60 -16.16
N TYR A 21 5.63 -10.38 -15.65
CA TYR A 21 4.83 -9.18 -15.94
C TYR A 21 4.49 -8.42 -14.66
N SER A 22 5.40 -8.42 -13.71
CA SER A 22 5.24 -7.73 -12.43
C SER A 22 5.56 -6.25 -12.56
N TRP A 23 4.83 -5.42 -11.82
CA TRP A 23 5.03 -3.96 -11.89
C TRP A 23 6.39 -3.51 -11.35
N ASN A 24 7.04 -4.32 -10.52
CA ASN A 24 8.37 -4.01 -10.02
C ASN A 24 9.48 -4.08 -11.08
N GLN A 25 9.15 -4.42 -12.33
CA GLN A 25 10.08 -4.31 -13.46
C GLN A 25 10.24 -2.88 -13.97
N ILE A 26 9.28 -1.99 -13.67
CA ILE A 26 9.25 -0.60 -14.17
C ILE A 26 9.06 0.45 -13.06
N ALA A 27 8.78 0.03 -11.83
CA ALA A 27 8.58 0.91 -10.68
C ALA A 27 9.04 0.26 -9.38
N ASN A 28 9.28 1.06 -8.34
CA ASN A 28 9.32 0.55 -6.97
C ASN A 28 7.87 0.44 -6.47
N VAL A 29 7.49 -0.72 -5.92
CA VAL A 29 6.10 -0.98 -5.53
C VAL A 29 6.03 -1.34 -4.05
N VAL A 30 5.28 -0.55 -3.29
CA VAL A 30 4.96 -0.81 -1.87
C VAL A 30 3.56 -1.40 -1.80
N TYR A 31 3.41 -2.52 -1.08
CA TYR A 31 2.12 -3.16 -0.82
C TYR A 31 1.76 -2.89 0.63
N LEU A 32 0.66 -2.16 0.84
CA LEU A 32 0.17 -1.82 2.17
C LEU A 32 -1.10 -2.61 2.46
N GLU A 33 -1.08 -3.42 3.51
CA GLU A 33 -2.30 -4.03 4.04
C GLU A 33 -2.95 -3.04 5.01
N MET A 34 -4.11 -2.54 4.63
CA MET A 34 -4.86 -1.51 5.36
C MET A 34 -6.37 -1.76 5.19
N PRO A 35 -7.21 -1.26 6.10
CA PRO A 35 -6.88 -0.59 7.37
C PRO A 35 -6.42 -1.57 8.46
N THR A 36 -6.25 -1.08 9.70
CA THR A 36 -5.95 -1.92 10.86
C THR A 36 -6.88 -3.15 10.93
N GLY A 37 -6.30 -4.34 11.04
CA GLY A 37 -6.99 -5.64 11.05
C GLY A 37 -6.97 -6.40 9.73
N VAL A 38 -6.43 -5.84 8.65
CA VAL A 38 -6.26 -6.53 7.38
C VAL A 38 -4.91 -7.26 7.32
N GLY A 39 -4.94 -8.55 7.00
CA GLY A 39 -3.75 -9.37 6.77
C GLY A 39 -2.81 -9.41 7.99
N PHE A 40 -1.61 -8.89 7.82
CA PHE A 40 -0.59 -8.78 8.87
C PHE A 40 -0.64 -7.47 9.66
N SER A 41 -1.42 -6.48 9.22
CA SER A 41 -1.64 -5.24 9.95
C SER A 41 -2.60 -5.47 11.11
N SER A 42 -2.08 -5.54 12.33
CA SER A 42 -2.87 -5.82 13.54
C SER A 42 -2.51 -4.88 14.69
N SER A 43 -3.49 -4.60 15.53
CA SER A 43 -3.35 -3.84 16.77
C SER A 43 -3.56 -4.72 18.01
N ARG A 44 -2.85 -4.40 19.09
CA ARG A 44 -3.12 -4.98 20.42
C ARG A 44 -4.27 -4.29 21.14
N ASP A 45 -4.67 -3.11 20.67
CA ASP A 45 -5.79 -2.35 21.20
C ASP A 45 -7.09 -2.80 20.49
N PRO A 46 -8.04 -3.43 21.20
CA PRO A 46 -9.30 -3.85 20.61
C PRO A 46 -10.14 -2.69 20.03
N SER A 47 -9.97 -1.47 20.55
CA SER A 47 -10.71 -0.30 20.08
C SER A 47 -10.32 0.10 18.65
N ALA A 48 -9.11 -0.26 18.20
CA ALA A 48 -8.63 0.01 16.84
C ALA A 48 -9.38 -0.79 15.76
N TYR A 49 -10.19 -1.78 16.15
CA TYR A 49 -11.01 -2.58 15.24
C TYR A 49 -12.47 -2.10 15.17
N VAL A 50 -12.80 -1.01 15.85
CA VAL A 50 -14.18 -0.49 15.94
C VAL A 50 -14.29 0.78 15.12
N ASN A 51 -15.41 0.96 14.40
CA ASN A 51 -15.71 2.15 13.60
C ASN A 51 -14.63 2.52 12.57
N ILE A 52 -14.09 1.52 11.86
CA ILE A 52 -13.16 1.75 10.76
C ILE A 52 -13.91 2.42 9.60
N THR A 53 -13.53 3.65 9.27
CA THR A 53 -14.10 4.44 8.16
C THR A 53 -13.06 4.69 7.07
N ASP A 54 -13.52 5.15 5.90
CA ASP A 54 -12.64 5.55 4.80
C ASP A 54 -11.70 6.70 5.20
N GLU A 55 -12.22 7.68 5.97
CA GLU A 55 -11.43 8.80 6.51
C GLU A 55 -10.33 8.31 7.46
N GLN A 56 -10.68 7.42 8.40
CA GLN A 56 -9.70 6.83 9.32
C GLN A 56 -8.64 6.02 8.56
N SER A 57 -9.05 5.28 7.53
CA SER A 57 -8.15 4.52 6.67
C SER A 57 -7.16 5.42 5.93
N ALA A 58 -7.61 6.58 5.42
CA ALA A 58 -6.75 7.56 4.78
C ALA A 58 -5.76 8.20 5.76
N ILE A 59 -6.19 8.53 6.98
CA ILE A 59 -5.32 9.05 8.05
C ILE A 59 -4.24 8.04 8.44
N GLU A 60 -4.61 6.78 8.64
CA GLU A 60 -3.66 5.71 8.98
C GLU A 60 -2.65 5.47 7.85
N SER A 61 -3.10 5.48 6.60
CA SER A 61 -2.25 5.27 5.43
C SER A 61 -1.30 6.44 5.19
N HIS A 62 -1.77 7.67 5.40
CA HIS A 62 -0.93 8.87 5.36
C HIS A 62 0.14 8.83 6.46
N THR A 63 -0.26 8.48 7.69
CA THR A 63 0.67 8.28 8.81
C THR A 63 1.70 7.20 8.49
N PHE A 64 1.29 6.09 7.88
CA PHE A 64 2.20 5.06 7.40
C PHE A 64 3.22 5.64 6.40
N LEU A 65 2.78 6.40 5.40
CA LEU A 65 3.69 7.01 4.41
C LEU A 65 4.67 7.99 5.05
N GLN A 66 4.20 8.80 6.01
CA GLN A 66 5.09 9.69 6.79
C GLN A 66 6.22 8.89 7.44
N ARG A 67 5.89 7.83 8.18
CA ARG A 67 6.87 6.95 8.84
C ARG A 67 7.73 6.17 7.86
N PHE A 68 7.14 5.71 6.76
CA PHE A 68 7.85 4.99 5.71
C PHE A 68 8.96 5.85 5.12
N PHE A 69 8.67 7.10 4.76
CA PHE A 69 9.65 8.00 4.17
C PHE A 69 10.58 8.69 5.19
N GLU A 70 10.31 8.61 6.50
CA GLU A 70 11.32 8.89 7.52
C GLU A 70 12.46 7.86 7.47
N VAL A 71 12.13 6.59 7.25
CA VAL A 71 13.11 5.50 7.16
C VAL A 71 13.73 5.40 5.76
N PHE A 72 12.92 5.55 4.71
CA PHE A 72 13.29 5.37 3.30
C PHE A 72 13.34 6.72 2.57
N SER A 73 14.01 7.70 3.17
CA SER A 73 14.03 9.10 2.70
C SER A 73 14.58 9.27 1.28
N ASP A 74 15.51 8.41 0.85
CA ASP A 74 16.07 8.41 -0.51
C ASP A 74 14.99 8.27 -1.60
N PHE A 75 13.85 7.64 -1.29
CA PHE A 75 12.76 7.45 -2.25
C PHE A 75 11.83 8.66 -2.39
N LYS A 76 11.90 9.68 -1.50
CA LYS A 76 11.00 10.84 -1.55
C LYS A 76 11.10 11.63 -2.87
N SER A 77 12.26 11.61 -3.51
CA SER A 77 12.51 12.31 -4.77
C SER A 77 11.90 11.64 -6.00
N ASN A 78 11.41 10.40 -5.86
CA ASN A 78 10.80 9.68 -6.97
C ASN A 78 9.38 10.18 -7.25
N PRO A 79 8.93 10.14 -8.52
CA PRO A 79 7.52 10.28 -8.85
C PRO A 79 6.67 9.28 -8.06
N PHE A 80 5.66 9.79 -7.37
CA PHE A 80 4.81 9.00 -6.49
C PHE A 80 3.40 8.86 -7.06
N TYR A 81 2.89 7.62 -7.03
CA TYR A 81 1.55 7.27 -7.50
C TYR A 81 0.86 6.40 -6.45
N VAL A 82 -0.43 6.64 -6.24
CA VAL A 82 -1.28 5.80 -5.38
C VAL A 82 -2.14 4.92 -6.28
N THR A 83 -2.31 3.64 -5.97
CA THR A 83 -3.12 2.76 -6.81
C THR A 83 -3.84 1.69 -6.01
N GLY A 84 -4.98 1.24 -6.52
CA GLY A 84 -5.84 0.25 -5.87
C GLY A 84 -6.84 -0.37 -6.83
N GLU A 85 -7.53 -1.41 -6.36
CA GLU A 85 -8.56 -2.13 -7.13
C GLU A 85 -9.81 -2.30 -6.26
N SER A 86 -10.98 -2.46 -6.90
CA SER A 86 -12.26 -2.70 -6.21
C SER A 86 -12.59 -1.57 -5.22
N TYR A 87 -12.74 -1.86 -3.92
CA TYR A 87 -12.96 -0.84 -2.89
C TYR A 87 -11.77 0.12 -2.73
N GLY A 88 -10.62 -0.22 -3.31
CA GLY A 88 -9.51 0.72 -3.55
C GLY A 88 -9.95 1.99 -4.29
N GLY A 89 -11.04 1.95 -5.07
CA GLY A 89 -11.65 3.15 -5.66
C GLY A 89 -12.18 4.17 -4.64
N HIS A 90 -12.41 3.77 -3.38
CA HIS A 90 -12.64 4.70 -2.26
C HIS A 90 -11.32 5.10 -1.60
N TYR A 91 -10.46 4.13 -1.26
CA TYR A 91 -9.24 4.40 -0.51
C TYR A 91 -8.23 5.29 -1.26
N VAL A 92 -8.04 5.05 -2.55
CA VAL A 92 -7.07 5.74 -3.39
C VAL A 92 -7.35 7.25 -3.48
N PRO A 93 -8.56 7.72 -3.85
CA PRO A 93 -8.83 9.16 -3.89
C PRO A 93 -8.83 9.79 -2.49
N ASN A 94 -9.33 9.12 -1.44
CA ASN A 94 -9.28 9.66 -0.07
C ASN A 94 -7.83 9.87 0.42
N LEU A 95 -6.94 8.90 0.18
CA LEU A 95 -5.52 9.06 0.50
C LEU A 95 -4.85 10.13 -0.37
N SER A 96 -5.21 10.20 -1.66
CA SER A 96 -4.65 11.20 -2.56
C SER A 96 -5.04 12.62 -2.15
N GLU A 97 -6.30 12.84 -1.77
CA GLU A 97 -6.78 14.09 -1.18
C GLU A 97 -6.00 14.42 0.10
N LYS A 98 -5.85 13.44 1.00
CA LYS A 98 -5.09 13.63 2.24
C LYS A 98 -3.63 14.05 2.01
N LEU A 99 -2.98 13.53 0.97
CA LEU A 99 -1.62 13.91 0.58
C LEU A 99 -1.53 15.32 -0.02
N LEU A 100 -2.61 15.84 -0.61
CA LEU A 100 -2.67 17.22 -1.08
C LEU A 100 -2.93 18.20 0.08
N ASP A 101 -3.74 17.80 1.05
CA ASP A 101 -4.05 18.61 2.23
C ASP A 101 -2.88 18.68 3.24
N ASP A 102 -2.17 17.57 3.41
CA ASP A 102 -1.04 17.43 4.33
C ASP A 102 0.17 16.85 3.59
N ASP A 103 0.90 17.74 2.91
CA ASP A 103 2.01 17.37 2.03
C ASP A 103 3.20 16.78 2.80
N LEU A 104 3.64 15.61 2.37
CA LEU A 104 4.82 14.90 2.90
C LEU A 104 6.12 15.25 2.16
N GLY A 105 6.07 16.19 1.21
CA GLY A 105 7.14 16.55 0.29
C GLY A 105 7.35 15.51 -0.80
N LEU A 106 6.27 14.84 -1.23
CA LEU A 106 6.30 13.80 -2.27
C LEU A 106 5.96 14.40 -3.62
N ASP A 107 6.61 13.93 -4.67
CA ASP A 107 6.27 14.31 -6.05
C ASP A 107 5.05 13.52 -6.55
N VAL A 108 3.86 13.82 -5.99
CA VAL A 108 2.60 13.14 -6.32
C VAL A 108 2.19 13.46 -7.76
N LYS A 109 2.17 12.43 -8.62
CA LYS A 109 1.83 12.58 -10.05
C LYS A 109 0.41 12.17 -10.39
N GLY A 110 -0.23 11.40 -9.52
CA GLY A 110 -1.62 10.98 -9.71
C GLY A 110 -1.92 9.64 -9.06
N PHE A 111 -3.08 9.09 -9.40
CA PHE A 111 -3.52 7.80 -8.90
C PHE A 111 -4.20 6.94 -9.97
N LEU A 112 -4.26 5.63 -9.74
CA LEU A 112 -4.90 4.63 -10.61
C LEU A 112 -5.81 3.68 -9.83
#